data_AF-A0A2E1N1P3-F1
#
_entry.id   AF-A0A2E1N1P3-F1
#
_cell.length_a   1.000
_cell.length_b   1.000
_cell.length_c   1.000
_cell.angle_alpha   90.00
_cell.angle_beta   90.00
_cell.angle_gamma   90.00
#
_symmetry.space_group_name_H-M   'P 1'
#
loop_
_entity.id
_entity.type
_entity.pdbx_description
1 polymer ?
#
loop_
_entity_poly.entity_id
_entity_poly.type
_entity_poly.pdbx_seq_one_letter_code
_entity_poly.pdbx_strand_id
1 'polypeptide(L)'
;MMRQRLINLIRGSFLVDEKYISNWIYIFLFLILGLVMISSSHSIDKKVYEIAGLNDEIKSLRSEFVDVRSTLMKLRMESYINDRLSKKGIISSKTPPIKIVIDATN
;
A
#
# COMPACT_ATOMS: atom_id res chain seq x y z
N MET A 1 -41.20 27.94 27.19
CA MET A 1 -40.46 26.93 27.99
C MET A 1 -39.22 26.37 27.30
N MET A 2 -39.27 25.80 26.08
CA MET A 2 -38.06 25.25 25.42
C MET A 2 -36.98 26.29 25.10
N ARG A 3 -37.36 27.51 24.67
CA ARG A 3 -36.40 28.58 24.37
C ARG A 3 -35.58 29.00 25.59
N GLN A 4 -36.20 29.13 26.77
CA GLN A 4 -35.46 29.42 28.00
C GLN A 4 -34.47 28.31 28.36
N ARG A 5 -34.82 27.03 28.17
CA ARG A 5 -33.91 25.91 28.44
C ARG A 5 -32.66 25.94 27.54
N LEU A 6 -32.85 26.20 26.24
CA LEU A 6 -31.73 26.37 25.30
C LEU A 6 -30.86 27.58 25.65
N ILE A 7 -31.48 28.71 25.98
CA ILE A 7 -30.77 29.93 26.39
C ILE A 7 -29.98 29.69 27.68
N ASN A 8 -30.54 28.95 28.64
CA ASN A 8 -29.87 28.61 29.89
C ASN A 8 -28.71 27.61 29.70
N LEU A 9 -28.86 26.66 28.78
CA LEU A 9 -27.79 25.75 28.36
C LEU A 9 -26.61 26.53 27.75
N ILE A 10 -26.89 27.44 26.82
CA ILE A 10 -25.87 28.27 26.15
C ILE A 10 -25.24 29.27 27.12
N ARG A 11 -26.02 29.81 28.06
CA ARG A 11 -25.51 30.68 29.14
C ARG A 11 -24.74 29.92 30.23
N GLY A 12 -24.61 28.60 30.11
CA GLY A 12 -23.82 27.81 31.04
C GLY A 12 -24.40 27.78 32.46
N SER A 13 -25.72 27.95 32.63
CA SER A 13 -26.33 27.95 33.98
C SER A 13 -26.06 26.63 34.71
N PHE A 14 -25.87 25.52 33.98
CA PHE A 14 -25.45 24.24 34.52
C PHE A 14 -24.05 24.25 35.19
N LEU A 15 -23.19 25.21 34.85
CA LEU A 15 -21.83 25.33 35.37
C LEU A 15 -21.72 26.27 36.57
N VAL A 16 -22.64 27.24 36.66
CA VAL A 16 -22.59 28.36 37.62
C VAL A 16 -23.45 28.10 38.86
N ASP A 17 -24.43 27.19 38.79
CA ASP A 17 -25.24 26.83 39.94
C ASP A 17 -24.37 26.14 41.03
N GLU A 18 -24.18 26.83 42.17
CA GLU A 18 -23.26 26.50 43.29
C GLU A 18 -23.42 25.09 43.89
N LYS A 19 -24.49 24.35 43.57
CA LYS A 19 -24.81 23.04 44.14
C LYS A 19 -24.32 21.82 43.34
N TYR A 20 -23.73 22.00 42.15
CA TYR A 20 -23.49 20.86 41.24
C TYR A 20 -22.01 20.58 40.94
N ILE A 21 -21.30 19.99 41.91
CA ILE A 21 -19.97 19.39 41.70
C ILE A 21 -19.93 18.41 40.51
N SER A 22 -21.04 17.71 40.23
CA SER A 22 -21.13 16.75 39.11
C SER A 22 -20.89 17.40 37.73
N ASN A 23 -21.23 18.68 37.56
CA ASN A 23 -21.14 19.34 36.26
C ASN A 23 -19.70 19.72 35.87
N TRP A 24 -18.82 19.91 36.85
CA TRP A 24 -17.39 20.18 36.64
C TRP A 24 -16.63 18.97 36.10
N ILE A 25 -17.02 17.75 36.48
CA ILE A 25 -16.45 16.51 35.96
C ILE A 25 -16.67 16.38 34.45
N TYR A 26 -17.83 16.81 33.93
CA TYR A 26 -18.08 16.77 32.49
C TYR A 26 -17.20 17.76 31.72
N ILE A 27 -16.94 18.97 32.24
CA ILE A 27 -15.99 19.90 31.60
C ILE A 27 -14.60 19.28 31.53
N PHE A 28 -14.12 18.73 32.65
CA PHE A 28 -12.81 18.11 32.72
C PHE A 28 -12.71 16.89 31.78
N LEU A 29 -13.78 16.11 31.67
CA LEU A 29 -13.89 15.01 30.73
C LEU A 29 -13.79 15.49 29.28
N PHE A 30 -14.51 16.54 28.88
CA PHE A 30 -14.40 17.09 27.52
C PHE A 30 -13.02 17.71 27.24
N LEU A 31 -12.39 18.32 28.25
CA LEU A 31 -11.03 18.85 28.13
C LEU A 31 -10.01 17.74 27.88
N ILE A 32 -10.06 16.66 28.67
CA ILE A 32 -9.21 15.48 28.48
C ILE A 32 -9.50 14.84 27.12
N LEU A 33 -10.77 14.70 26.75
CA LEU A 33 -11.14 14.09 25.47
C LEU A 33 -10.62 14.91 24.28
N GLY A 34 -10.65 16.24 24.39
CA GLY A 34 -10.03 17.14 23.42
C GLY A 34 -8.52 16.95 23.30
N LEU A 35 -7.81 16.85 24.43
CA LEU A 35 -6.37 16.56 24.45
C LEU A 35 -6.04 15.20 23.82
N VAL A 36 -6.82 14.17 24.14
CA VAL A 36 -6.67 12.83 23.55
C VAL A 36 -6.88 12.86 22.05
N MET A 37 -7.89 13.59 21.56
CA MET A 37 -8.13 13.74 20.12
C MET A 37 -6.98 14.43 19.40
N ILE A 38 -6.43 15.51 19.97
CA ILE A 38 -5.29 16.23 19.39
C ILE A 38 -4.07 15.30 19.31
N SER A 39 -3.76 14.59 20.40
CA SER A 39 -2.64 13.64 20.43
C SER A 39 -2.82 12.47 19.45
N SER A 40 -4.05 11.97 19.32
CA SER A 40 -4.37 10.89 18.38
C SER A 40 -4.22 11.35 16.93
N SER A 41 -4.67 12.56 16.60
CA SER A 41 -4.55 13.12 15.24
C SER A 41 -3.09 13.16 14.78
N HIS A 42 -2.20 13.64 15.63
CA HIS A 42 -0.78 13.75 15.28
C HIS A 42 -0.12 12.38 15.02
N SER A 43 -0.56 11.35 15.74
CA SER A 43 -0.09 9.96 15.53
C SER A 43 -0.62 9.37 14.23
N ILE A 44 -1.85 9.73 13.84
CA ILE A 44 -2.45 9.33 12.56
C ILE A 44 -1.68 9.99 11.40
N ASP A 45 -1.38 11.28 11.50
CA ASP A 45 -0.65 12.01 10.46
C ASP A 45 0.70 11.36 10.17
N LYS A 46 1.47 11.03 11.21
CA LYS A 46 2.75 10.32 11.06
C LYS A 46 2.60 8.99 10.31
N LYS A 47 1.58 8.21 10.66
CA LYS A 47 1.30 6.93 10.01
C LYS A 47 0.88 7.10 8.55
N VAL A 48 0.16 8.17 8.21
CA VAL A 48 -0.20 8.48 6.81
C VAL A 48 1.03 8.80 5.98
N TYR A 49 1.99 9.57 6.52
CA TYR A 49 3.27 9.82 5.85
C TYR A 49 4.07 8.53 5.63
N GLU A 50 4.12 7.65 6.63
CA GLU A 50 4.78 6.35 6.50
C GLU A 50 4.13 5.49 5.41
N ILE A 51 2.80 5.44 5.36
CA ILE A 51 2.05 4.72 4.32
C ILE A 51 2.33 5.29 2.92
N ALA A 52 2.43 6.60 2.79
CA ALA A 52 2.80 7.23 1.51
C ALA A 52 4.19 6.81 1.05
N GLY A 53 5.18 6.82 1.95
CA GLY A 53 6.54 6.36 1.65
C GLY A 53 6.60 4.89 1.23
N LEU A 54 5.89 4.01 1.95
CA LEU A 54 5.80 2.58 1.61
C LEU A 54 5.11 2.35 0.25
N ASN A 55 4.10 3.15 -0.09
CA ASN A 55 3.44 3.05 -1.40
C ASN A 55 4.38 3.46 -2.55
N ASP A 56 5.22 4.46 -2.34
CA ASP A 56 6.22 4.85 -3.34
C ASP A 56 7.27 3.74 -3.54
N GLU A 57 7.69 3.07 -2.47
CA GLU A 57 8.57 1.90 -2.55
C GLU A 57 7.93 0.75 -3.32
N ILE A 58 6.66 0.41 -3.03
CA ILE A 58 5.90 -0.61 -3.77
C ILE A 58 5.83 -0.26 -5.26
N LYS A 59 5.60 1.01 -5.58
CA LYS A 59 5.53 1.48 -6.97
C LYS A 59 6.88 1.34 -7.67
N SER A 60 7.97 1.69 -7.01
CA SER A 60 9.33 1.52 -7.52
C SER A 60 9.64 0.04 -7.81
N LEU A 61 9.39 -0.85 -6.84
CA LEU A 61 9.60 -2.29 -6.99
C LEU A 61 8.77 -2.90 -8.12
N ARG A 62 7.52 -2.45 -8.29
CA ARG A 62 6.67 -2.89 -9.41
C ARG A 62 7.22 -2.44 -10.76
N SER A 63 7.77 -1.23 -10.84
CA SER A 63 8.42 -0.74 -12.06
C SER A 63 9.63 -1.61 -12.39
N GLU A 64 10.51 -1.85 -11.41
CA GLU A 64 11.68 -2.70 -11.57
C GLU A 64 11.31 -4.13 -12.00
N PHE A 65 10.29 -4.72 -11.38
CA PHE A 65 9.80 -6.04 -11.76
C PHE A 65 9.37 -6.12 -13.23
N VAL A 66 8.65 -5.10 -13.72
CA VAL A 66 8.20 -5.04 -15.12
C VAL A 66 9.39 -4.93 -16.07
N ASP A 67 10.38 -4.10 -15.75
CA ASP A 67 11.58 -3.93 -16.56
C ASP A 67 12.42 -5.21 -16.63
N VAL A 68 12.63 -5.86 -15.47
CA VAL A 68 13.35 -7.14 -15.38
C VAL A 68 12.61 -8.22 -16.17
N ARG A 69 11.29 -8.33 -16.02
CA ARG A 69 10.46 -9.29 -16.76
C ARG A 69 10.56 -9.07 -18.27
N SER A 70 10.50 -7.83 -18.72
CA SER A 70 10.65 -7.46 -20.14
C SER A 70 12.03 -7.85 -20.68
N THR A 71 13.07 -7.61 -19.89
CA THR A 71 14.45 -7.98 -20.24
C THR A 71 14.63 -9.49 -20.35
N LEU A 72 14.11 -10.26 -19.38
CA LEU A 72 14.12 -11.73 -19.44
C LEU A 72 13.36 -12.26 -20.66
N MET A 73 12.22 -11.67 -20.99
CA MET A 73 11.46 -12.08 -22.17
C MET A 73 12.29 -11.88 -23.45
N LYS A 74 12.96 -10.73 -23.60
CA LYS A 74 13.86 -10.46 -24.73
C LYS A 74 15.00 -11.48 -24.81
N LEU A 75 15.61 -11.82 -23.66
CA LEU A 75 16.69 -12.81 -23.59
C LEU A 75 16.22 -14.22 -23.96
N ARG A 76 14.96 -14.58 -23.65
CA ARG A 76 14.36 -15.88 -23.96
C ARG A 76 13.93 -16.00 -25.43
N MET A 77 13.77 -14.90 -26.17
CA MET A 77 13.29 -14.95 -27.56
C MET A 77 14.23 -15.79 -28.42
N GLU A 78 13.66 -16.78 -29.12
CA GLU A 78 14.41 -17.66 -30.01
C GLU A 78 15.16 -16.89 -31.09
N SER A 79 14.57 -15.81 -31.62
CA SER A 79 15.23 -14.91 -32.57
C SER A 79 16.47 -14.23 -31.98
N TYR A 80 16.41 -13.81 -30.71
CA TYR A 80 17.55 -13.19 -30.01
C TYR A 80 18.67 -14.22 -29.77
N ILE A 81 18.29 -15.44 -29.38
CA ILE A 81 19.24 -16.54 -29.19
C ILE A 81 19.89 -16.92 -30.53
N ASN A 82 19.10 -17.08 -31.59
CA ASN A 82 19.59 -17.40 -32.94
C ASN A 82 20.51 -16.29 -33.50
N ASP A 83 20.20 -15.01 -33.30
CA ASP A 83 21.10 -13.91 -33.73
C ASP A 83 22.45 -13.93 -32.98
N ARG A 84 22.45 -14.29 -31.70
CA ARG A 84 23.69 -14.40 -30.91
C ARG A 84 24.50 -15.65 -31.27
N LEU A 85 23.83 -16.76 -31.57
CA LEU A 85 24.44 -18.02 -31.96
C LEU A 85 24.95 -18.00 -33.42
N SER A 86 24.29 -17.30 -34.33
CA SER A 86 24.71 -17.15 -35.73
C SER A 86 26.07 -16.46 -35.83
N LYS A 87 26.35 -15.46 -34.97
CA LYS A 87 27.66 -14.81 -34.86
C LYS A 87 28.79 -15.77 -34.45
N LYS A 88 28.44 -16.88 -33.79
CA LYS A 88 29.37 -17.96 -33.41
C LYS A 88 29.39 -19.11 -34.42
N GLY A 89 28.69 -18.99 -35.56
CA GLY A 89 28.61 -20.02 -36.60
C GLY A 89 27.62 -21.16 -36.30
N ILE A 90 26.82 -21.04 -35.24
CA ILE A 90 25.81 -22.05 -34.87
C ILE A 90 24.49 -21.65 -35.54
N ILE A 91 23.96 -22.54 -36.37
CA ILE A 91 22.77 -22.30 -37.20
C ILE A 91 21.68 -23.31 -36.83
N SER A 92 20.44 -22.83 -36.71
CA SER A 92 19.30 -23.71 -36.44
C SER A 92 18.99 -24.59 -37.66
N SER A 93 18.80 -25.89 -37.42
CA SER A 93 18.46 -26.84 -38.49
C SER A 93 17.05 -26.59 -39.00
N LYS A 94 16.88 -26.36 -40.31
CA LYS A 94 15.57 -26.24 -40.95
C LYS A 94 14.88 -27.60 -41.15
N THR A 95 15.67 -28.67 -41.14
CA THR A 95 15.18 -30.03 -41.35
C THR A 95 15.00 -30.73 -40.00
N PRO A 96 13.84 -31.37 -39.75
CA PRO A 96 13.60 -32.11 -38.52
C PRO A 96 14.55 -33.32 -38.42
N PRO A 97 14.98 -33.69 -37.20
CA PRO A 97 15.84 -34.86 -37.00
C PRO A 97 15.07 -36.16 -37.29
N ILE A 98 15.77 -37.13 -37.88
CA ILE A 98 15.22 -38.45 -38.20
C ILE A 98 15.46 -39.38 -37.02
N LYS A 99 14.40 -40.02 -36.51
CA LYS A 99 14.53 -41.05 -35.47
C LYS A 99 14.98 -42.35 -36.12
N ILE A 100 16.22 -42.77 -35.85
CA ILE A 100 16.71 -44.09 -36.24
C ILE A 100 16.26 -45.07 -35.16
N VAL A 101 15.33 -45.95 -35.50
CA VAL A 101 14.95 -47.10 -34.66
C VAL A 101 15.67 -48.31 -35.20
N ILE A 102 16.47 -48.94 -34.34
CA ILE A 102 17.22 -50.15 -34.64
C ILE A 102 16.44 -51.31 -34.00
N ASP A 103 15.77 -52.12 -34.82
CA ASP A 103 15.26 -53.39 -34.36
C ASP A 103 16.43 -54.38 -34.34
N ALA A 104 16.92 -54.69 -33.14
CA ALA A 104 17.96 -55.69 -32.96
C ALA A 104 17.33 -57.08 -33.12
N THR A 105 17.40 -57.63 -34.35
CA THR A 105 17.03 -59.01 -34.63
C THR A 105 18.24 -59.75 -35.18
N ASN A 106 18.87 -60.56 -34.32
CA ASN A 106 19.55 -61.79 -34.66
C ASN A 106 19.57 -62.69 -33.42
#